data_AF-A0A444JEN3-F1
#
_entry.id   AF-A0A444JEN3-F1
#
_cell.length_a   1.000
_cell.length_b   1.000
_cell.length_c   1.000
_cell.angle_alpha   90.00
_cell.angle_beta   90.00
_cell.angle_gamma   90.00
#
_symmetry.space_group_name_H-M   'P 1'
#
loop_
_entity.id
_entity.type
_entity.pdbx_description
1 polymer ?
#
loop_
_entity_poly.entity_id
_entity_poly.type
_entity_poly.pdbx_seq_one_letter_code
_entity_poly.pdbx_strand_id
1 'polypeptide(L)'
;MAVSEPPFDFDEQGVLRFLLEYKDFFPPSIMPRFIVKRHEEIKDELRWRTGVVLKHPPLDAVAVVRADNEARRIQILVNGTERKVFLALIWLTFRELHTGFDGLKVSERIPLPNNPAVSVAYETLLDYAEQGLEKIIPEGTKKAYSVKELLAGVHFDSQSEGEKMIALADGERKTGAMNRLATGLSRYLEVNPEVFGVKLNFNNLFDDLLKREKK
;
A
#
# COMPACT_ATOMS: atom_id res chain seq x y z
N MET A 1 -11.27 26.00 -11.48
CA MET A 1 -11.39 25.04 -12.59
C MET A 1 -11.11 23.65 -12.02
N ALA A 2 -11.95 22.66 -12.29
CA ALA A 2 -11.66 21.28 -11.90
C ALA A 2 -10.47 20.81 -12.74
N VAL A 3 -9.33 20.56 -12.11
CA VAL A 3 -8.19 19.94 -12.80
C VAL A 3 -8.57 18.49 -13.02
N SER A 4 -8.95 18.16 -14.26
CA SER A 4 -9.18 16.78 -14.71
C SER A 4 -7.86 16.01 -14.70
N GLU A 5 -7.95 14.69 -14.65
CA GLU A 5 -6.77 13.81 -14.78
C GLU A 5 -6.02 14.15 -16.09
N PRO A 6 -4.73 14.52 -16.03
CA PRO A 6 -3.94 14.78 -17.22
C PRO A 6 -3.70 13.46 -17.97
N PRO A 7 -3.50 13.50 -19.29
CA PRO A 7 -3.06 12.30 -20.01
C PRO A 7 -1.63 11.94 -19.58
N PHE A 8 -1.39 10.65 -19.33
CA PHE A 8 -0.07 10.09 -19.12
C PHE A 8 -0.03 8.64 -19.57
N ASP A 9 1.17 8.14 -19.86
CA ASP A 9 1.37 6.73 -20.18
C ASP A 9 1.63 5.92 -18.91
N PHE A 10 0.84 4.87 -18.73
CA PHE A 10 0.95 3.92 -17.62
C PHE A 10 0.42 2.56 -18.06
N ASP A 11 1.33 1.58 -18.15
CA ASP A 11 0.95 0.21 -18.44
C ASP A 11 0.21 -0.39 -17.24
N GLU A 12 -1.07 -0.70 -17.45
CA GLU A 12 -1.95 -1.36 -16.47
C GLU A 12 -1.91 -2.90 -16.54
N GLN A 13 -1.11 -3.47 -17.44
CA GLN A 13 -0.92 -4.92 -17.54
C GLN A 13 -0.02 -5.42 -16.42
N GLY A 14 -0.46 -6.47 -15.71
CA GLY A 14 0.33 -7.10 -14.64
C GLY A 14 0.59 -6.20 -13.42
N VAL A 15 -0.14 -5.08 -13.28
CA VAL A 15 0.05 -4.15 -12.17
C VAL A 15 -0.47 -4.69 -10.86
N LEU A 16 0.23 -4.32 -9.79
CA LEU A 16 -0.24 -4.54 -8.43
C LEU A 16 -1.36 -3.54 -8.16
N ARG A 17 -2.53 -4.03 -7.75
CA ARG A 17 -3.67 -3.20 -7.34
C ARG A 17 -3.94 -3.34 -5.86
N PHE A 18 -4.19 -2.22 -5.19
CA PHE A 18 -4.60 -2.17 -3.78
C PHE A 18 -5.67 -1.11 -3.60
N LEU A 19 -6.60 -1.36 -2.68
CA LEU A 19 -7.73 -0.47 -2.40
C LEU A 19 -7.79 -0.15 -0.92
N LEU A 20 -8.02 1.13 -0.61
CA LEU A 20 -8.42 1.60 0.71
C LEU A 20 -9.89 2.01 0.62
N GLU A 21 -10.78 1.27 1.28
CA GLU A 21 -12.21 1.55 1.30
C GLU A 21 -12.63 2.17 2.64
N TYR A 22 -13.29 3.32 2.58
CA TYR A 22 -13.70 4.09 3.75
C TYR A 22 -15.18 3.83 4.03
N LYS A 23 -15.51 3.26 5.19
CA LYS A 23 -16.86 2.73 5.47
C LYS A 23 -17.87 3.84 5.76
N ASP A 24 -17.52 4.71 6.70
CA ASP A 24 -18.45 5.71 7.24
C ASP A 24 -18.19 7.09 6.63
N PHE A 25 -16.92 7.49 6.55
CA PHE A 25 -16.50 8.84 6.16
C PHE A 25 -15.26 8.82 5.25
N PHE A 26 -15.31 9.57 4.15
CA PHE A 26 -14.16 9.79 3.26
C PHE A 26 -13.62 11.22 3.45
N PRO A 27 -12.49 11.41 4.14
CA PRO A 27 -12.02 12.76 4.44
C PRO A 27 -11.62 13.51 3.17
N PRO A 28 -12.19 14.69 2.88
CA PRO A 28 -11.87 15.43 1.65
C PRO A 28 -10.41 15.89 1.58
N SER A 29 -9.72 15.94 2.74
CA SER A 29 -8.32 16.32 2.86
C SER A 29 -7.33 15.15 2.73
N ILE A 30 -7.79 13.89 2.65
CA ILE A 30 -6.89 12.73 2.61
C ILE A 30 -5.97 12.76 1.39
N MET A 31 -6.54 12.98 0.20
CA MET A 31 -5.78 13.00 -1.05
C MET A 31 -4.85 14.22 -1.13
N PRO A 32 -5.28 15.46 -0.84
CA PRO A 32 -4.37 16.60 -0.78
C PRO A 32 -3.21 16.41 0.20
N ARG A 33 -3.47 15.89 1.41
CA ARG A 33 -2.42 15.62 2.41
C ARG A 33 -1.43 14.56 1.92
N PHE A 34 -1.92 13.53 1.24
CA PHE A 34 -1.07 12.51 0.63
C PHE A 34 -0.16 13.09 -0.46
N ILE A 35 -0.72 13.88 -1.39
CA ILE A 35 0.06 14.53 -2.47
C ILE A 35 1.16 15.43 -1.88
N VAL A 36 0.83 16.23 -0.86
CA VAL A 36 1.83 17.08 -0.19
C VAL A 36 2.90 16.24 0.51
N LYS A 37 2.51 15.18 1.21
CA LYS A 37 3.46 14.32 1.92
C LYS A 37 4.40 13.56 0.98
N ARG A 38 3.95 13.22 -0.23
CA ARG A 38 4.74 12.51 -1.27
C ARG A 38 5.21 13.43 -2.40
N HIS A 39 5.30 14.74 -2.16
CA HIS A 39 5.54 15.70 -3.24
C HIS A 39 6.88 15.50 -3.99
N GLU A 40 7.93 15.03 -3.29
CA GLU A 40 9.24 14.77 -3.89
C GLU A 40 9.23 13.63 -4.93
N GLU A 41 8.19 12.80 -4.92
CA GLU A 41 8.04 11.64 -5.81
C GLU A 41 7.10 11.91 -6.98
N ILE A 42 6.51 13.10 -7.06
CA ILE A 42 5.55 13.42 -8.12
C ILE A 42 6.30 13.40 -9.45
N LYS A 43 5.92 12.46 -10.31
CA LYS A 43 6.52 12.29 -11.63
C LYS A 43 6.03 13.40 -12.55
N ASP A 44 6.94 14.18 -13.13
CA ASP A 44 6.64 15.14 -14.20
C ASP A 44 5.48 16.10 -13.89
N GLU A 45 5.33 16.53 -12.63
CA GLU A 45 4.21 17.35 -12.13
C GLU A 45 2.81 16.71 -12.30
N LEU A 46 2.73 15.39 -12.57
CA LEU A 46 1.48 14.65 -12.79
C LEU A 46 0.67 14.49 -11.51
N ARG A 47 -0.07 15.54 -11.15
CA ARG A 47 -1.04 15.56 -10.05
C ARG A 47 -2.32 16.27 -10.45
N TRP A 48 -3.44 15.84 -9.88
CA TRP A 48 -4.75 16.47 -10.02
C TRP A 48 -5.52 16.36 -8.70
N ARG A 49 -6.76 16.88 -8.66
CA ARG A 49 -7.53 16.98 -7.41
C ARG A 49 -7.73 15.62 -6.71
N THR A 50 -7.88 14.56 -7.50
CA THR A 50 -8.23 13.23 -7.03
C THR A 50 -7.14 12.21 -7.34
N GLY A 51 -5.92 12.62 -7.69
CA GLY A 51 -4.89 11.64 -7.98
C GLY A 51 -3.50 12.21 -8.26
N VAL A 52 -2.55 11.31 -8.34
CA VAL A 52 -1.14 11.61 -8.56
C VAL A 52 -0.42 10.41 -9.16
N VAL A 53 0.58 10.68 -10.01
CA VAL A 53 1.55 9.69 -10.47
C VAL A 53 2.85 9.90 -9.70
N LEU A 54 3.33 8.83 -9.05
CA LEU A 54 4.54 8.85 -8.25
C LEU A 54 5.61 7.96 -8.87
N LYS A 55 6.87 8.39 -8.75
CA LYS A 55 8.05 7.59 -9.07
C LYS A 55 9.09 7.80 -7.98
N HIS A 56 9.37 6.75 -7.23
CA HIS A 56 10.34 6.82 -6.14
C HIS A 56 11.77 6.79 -6.70
N PRO A 57 12.65 7.77 -6.43
CA PRO A 57 13.94 7.90 -7.14
C PRO A 57 14.86 6.66 -7.10
N PRO A 58 15.04 5.96 -5.96
CA PRO A 58 15.84 4.72 -5.89
C PRO A 58 15.07 3.42 -6.16
N LEU A 59 13.80 3.47 -6.58
CA LEU A 59 13.03 2.28 -6.93
C LEU A 59 12.73 2.24 -8.42
N ASP A 60 12.89 1.06 -9.01
CA ASP A 60 12.34 0.80 -10.36
C ASP A 60 10.85 0.46 -10.26
N ALA A 61 10.05 1.48 -9.92
CA ALA A 61 8.60 1.38 -9.81
C ALA A 61 7.91 2.73 -10.06
N VAL A 62 6.71 2.68 -10.66
CA VAL A 62 5.82 3.83 -10.82
C VAL A 62 4.47 3.49 -10.24
N ALA A 63 3.86 4.43 -9.53
CA ALA A 63 2.56 4.26 -8.91
C ALA A 63 1.57 5.31 -9.42
N VAL A 64 0.33 4.90 -9.57
CA VAL A 64 -0.80 5.81 -9.80
C VAL A 64 -1.76 5.66 -8.63
N VAL A 65 -2.03 6.78 -7.96
CA VAL A 65 -2.94 6.83 -6.81
C VAL A 65 -4.14 7.67 -7.20
N ARG A 66 -5.34 7.10 -7.10
CA ARG A 66 -6.61 7.75 -7.45
C ARG A 66 -7.61 7.68 -6.30
N ALA A 67 -8.30 8.77 -6.03
CA ALA A 67 -9.40 8.87 -5.10
C ALA A 67 -10.74 8.88 -5.87
N ASP A 68 -11.62 7.96 -5.49
CA ASP A 68 -13.02 7.95 -5.90
C ASP A 68 -13.87 8.44 -4.72
N ASN A 69 -14.37 9.67 -4.83
CA ASN A 69 -15.16 10.30 -3.79
C ASN A 69 -16.55 9.67 -3.66
N GLU A 70 -17.13 9.17 -4.76
CA GLU A 70 -18.47 8.58 -4.77
C GLU A 70 -18.43 7.19 -4.15
N ALA A 71 -17.46 6.37 -4.56
CA ALA A 71 -17.24 5.06 -3.98
C ALA A 71 -16.54 5.09 -2.62
N ARG A 72 -16.05 6.27 -2.18
CA ARG A 72 -15.27 6.48 -0.94
C ARG A 72 -14.07 5.55 -0.85
N ARG A 73 -13.25 5.54 -1.91
CA ARG A 73 -12.12 4.62 -2.08
C ARG A 73 -10.87 5.34 -2.57
N ILE A 74 -9.71 4.84 -2.19
CA ILE A 74 -8.44 5.16 -2.85
C ILE A 74 -7.93 3.90 -3.54
N GLN A 75 -7.62 4.01 -4.82
CA GLN A 75 -6.97 2.99 -5.61
C GLN A 75 -5.50 3.31 -5.76
N ILE A 76 -4.66 2.31 -5.52
CA ILE A 76 -3.21 2.37 -5.72
C ILE A 76 -2.87 1.30 -6.74
N LEU A 77 -2.33 1.73 -7.88
CA LEU A 77 -1.78 0.85 -8.90
C LEU A 77 -0.27 1.03 -8.91
N VAL A 78 0.49 -0.05 -8.94
CA VAL A 78 1.96 0.02 -8.98
C VAL A 78 2.49 -0.96 -10.01
N ASN A 79 3.36 -0.48 -10.88
CA ASN A 79 4.10 -1.28 -11.84
C ASN A 79 5.61 -1.14 -11.62
N GLY A 80 6.40 -1.91 -12.38
CA GLY A 80 7.85 -2.02 -12.21
C GLY A 80 8.28 -3.25 -11.42
N THR A 81 9.59 -3.42 -11.30
CA THR A 81 10.21 -4.58 -10.64
C THR A 81 10.07 -4.50 -9.13
N GLU A 82 10.15 -3.30 -8.55
CA GLU A 82 10.10 -3.07 -7.09
C GLU A 82 8.73 -2.62 -6.58
N ARG A 83 7.68 -2.97 -7.33
CA ARG A 83 6.30 -2.51 -7.10
C ARG A 83 5.75 -2.83 -5.70
N LYS A 84 6.17 -3.94 -5.08
CA LYS A 84 5.74 -4.34 -3.73
C LYS A 84 6.35 -3.45 -2.65
N VAL A 85 7.64 -3.14 -2.78
CA VAL A 85 8.35 -2.18 -1.92
C VAL A 85 7.69 -0.81 -2.01
N PHE A 86 7.42 -0.35 -3.23
CA PHE A 86 6.82 0.97 -3.41
C PHE A 86 5.36 1.04 -2.91
N LEU A 87 4.56 -0.01 -3.16
CA LEU A 87 3.22 -0.11 -2.57
C LEU A 87 3.28 0.01 -1.05
N ALA A 88 4.18 -0.72 -0.39
CA ALA A 88 4.30 -0.73 1.06
C ALA A 88 4.60 0.67 1.63
N LEU A 89 5.45 1.47 0.96
CA LEU A 89 5.73 2.86 1.35
C LEU A 89 4.50 3.76 1.20
N ILE A 90 3.78 3.64 0.09
CA ILE A 90 2.53 4.39 -0.16
C ILE A 90 1.47 4.01 0.87
N TRP A 91 1.32 2.73 1.15
CA TRP A 91 0.38 2.19 2.12
C TRP A 91 0.70 2.69 3.54
N LEU A 92 1.97 2.64 3.95
CA LEU A 92 2.43 3.18 5.23
C LEU A 92 2.11 4.67 5.37
N THR A 93 2.31 5.45 4.30
CA THR A 93 1.97 6.88 4.25
C THR A 93 0.47 7.09 4.51
N PHE A 94 -0.41 6.30 3.88
CA PHE A 94 -1.85 6.42 4.12
C PHE A 94 -2.24 6.07 5.55
N ARG A 95 -1.67 4.99 6.12
CA ARG A 95 -1.91 4.62 7.52
C ARG A 95 -1.51 5.75 8.47
N GLU A 96 -0.37 6.40 8.20
CA GLU A 96 0.06 7.58 8.97
C GLU A 96 -0.97 8.71 8.90
N LEU A 97 -1.41 9.05 7.69
CA LEU A 97 -2.43 10.10 7.50
C LEU A 97 -3.76 9.77 8.19
N HIS A 98 -4.15 8.48 8.24
CA HIS A 98 -5.37 8.05 8.91
C HIS A 98 -5.37 8.35 10.41
N THR A 99 -4.20 8.39 11.07
CA THR A 99 -4.09 8.75 12.50
C THR A 99 -4.54 10.17 12.80
N GLY A 100 -4.52 11.05 11.81
CA GLY A 100 -4.99 12.43 11.92
C GLY A 100 -6.51 12.58 11.86
N PHE A 101 -7.27 11.48 11.77
CA PHE A 101 -8.73 11.48 11.71
C PHE A 101 -9.30 10.57 12.80
N ASP A 102 -10.09 11.16 13.70
CA ASP A 102 -10.71 10.42 14.78
C ASP A 102 -11.81 9.48 14.27
N GLY A 103 -11.84 8.25 14.78
CA GLY A 103 -12.84 7.23 14.44
C GLY A 103 -12.85 6.75 12.97
N LEU A 104 -11.81 7.05 12.18
CA LEU A 104 -11.78 6.69 10.76
C LEU A 104 -11.66 5.18 10.57
N LYS A 105 -12.66 4.58 9.91
CA LYS A 105 -12.67 3.14 9.58
C LYS A 105 -12.30 2.91 8.12
N VAL A 106 -11.16 2.27 7.92
CA VAL A 106 -10.61 1.94 6.60
C VAL A 106 -10.46 0.44 6.46
N SER A 107 -10.98 -0.13 5.38
CA SER A 107 -10.75 -1.51 4.99
C SER A 107 -9.70 -1.54 3.89
N GLU A 108 -8.59 -2.21 4.17
CA GLU A 108 -7.50 -2.48 3.24
C GLU A 108 -7.87 -3.71 2.39
N ARG A 109 -7.87 -3.58 1.06
CA ARG A 109 -8.44 -4.61 0.18
C ARG A 109 -7.57 -4.91 -1.03
N ILE A 110 -7.56 -6.18 -1.42
CA ILE A 110 -6.88 -6.70 -2.61
C ILE A 110 -7.94 -6.99 -3.69
N PRO A 111 -7.94 -6.27 -4.82
CA PRO A 111 -8.79 -6.57 -5.97
C PRO A 111 -8.48 -7.95 -6.58
N LEU A 112 -9.49 -8.60 -7.15
CA LEU A 112 -9.27 -9.87 -7.84
C LEU A 112 -8.54 -9.65 -9.17
N PRO A 113 -7.55 -10.49 -9.52
CA PRO A 113 -6.75 -10.32 -10.75
C PRO A 113 -7.59 -10.27 -12.04
N ASN A 114 -8.64 -11.08 -12.10
CA ASN A 114 -9.51 -11.19 -13.30
C ASN A 114 -10.74 -10.27 -13.24
N ASN A 115 -11.03 -9.67 -12.09
CA ASN A 115 -12.17 -8.77 -11.93
C ASN A 115 -11.86 -7.72 -10.84
N PRO A 116 -11.21 -6.61 -11.21
CA PRO A 116 -10.82 -5.58 -10.25
C PRO A 116 -11.99 -4.87 -9.55
N ALA A 117 -13.24 -5.04 -10.03
CA ALA A 117 -14.43 -4.50 -9.36
C ALA A 117 -14.76 -5.26 -8.05
N VAL A 118 -14.31 -6.51 -7.93
CA VAL A 118 -14.44 -7.31 -6.71
C VAL A 118 -13.10 -7.31 -5.98
N SER A 119 -13.14 -7.21 -4.66
CA SER A 119 -11.95 -7.20 -3.81
C SER A 119 -12.20 -7.94 -2.51
N VAL A 120 -11.14 -8.42 -1.88
CA VAL A 120 -11.17 -9.12 -0.59
C VAL A 120 -10.44 -8.27 0.44
N ALA A 121 -10.94 -8.22 1.68
CA ALA A 121 -10.22 -7.58 2.76
C ALA A 121 -8.89 -8.30 3.02
N TYR A 122 -7.81 -7.54 3.17
CA TYR A 122 -6.48 -8.07 3.44
C TYR A 122 -6.45 -8.87 4.75
N GLU A 123 -7.07 -8.35 5.81
CA GLU A 123 -7.20 -9.04 7.10
C GLU A 123 -7.87 -10.41 6.96
N THR A 124 -8.97 -10.51 6.20
CA THR A 124 -9.62 -11.80 5.94
C THR A 124 -8.69 -12.80 5.24
N LEU A 125 -7.84 -12.34 4.32
CA LEU A 125 -6.86 -13.23 3.67
C LEU A 125 -5.80 -13.71 4.66
N LEU A 126 -5.39 -12.86 5.62
CA LEU A 126 -4.49 -13.26 6.70
C LEU A 126 -5.15 -14.30 7.61
N ASP A 127 -6.40 -14.09 8.02
CA ASP A 127 -7.14 -15.04 8.86
C ASP A 127 -7.28 -16.41 8.19
N TYR A 128 -7.52 -16.44 6.88
CA TYR A 128 -7.59 -17.68 6.11
C TYR A 128 -6.23 -18.38 6.06
N ALA A 129 -5.16 -17.62 5.78
CA ALA A 129 -3.81 -18.17 5.76
C ALA A 129 -3.39 -18.73 7.12
N GLU A 130 -3.69 -18.03 8.22
CA GLU A 130 -3.37 -18.47 9.58
C GLU A 130 -4.15 -19.72 10.00
N GLN A 131 -5.32 -19.96 9.41
CA GLN A 131 -6.12 -21.17 9.59
C GLN A 131 -5.76 -22.31 8.61
N GLY A 132 -4.77 -22.13 7.73
CA GLY A 132 -4.41 -23.10 6.70
C GLY A 132 -5.47 -23.27 5.60
N LEU A 133 -6.38 -22.30 5.43
CA LEU A 133 -7.41 -22.32 4.40
C LEU A 133 -6.85 -21.78 3.09
N GLU A 134 -6.59 -22.68 2.14
CA GLU A 134 -5.92 -22.32 0.87
C GLU A 134 -6.78 -21.51 -0.10
N LYS A 135 -8.11 -21.61 0.02
CA LYS A 135 -9.06 -21.04 -0.94
C LYS A 135 -10.14 -20.22 -0.26
N ILE A 136 -10.49 -19.11 -0.91
CA ILE A 136 -11.62 -18.26 -0.54
C ILE A 136 -12.56 -18.11 -1.74
N ILE A 137 -13.86 -17.99 -1.47
CA ILE A 137 -14.85 -17.54 -2.46
C ILE A 137 -15.25 -16.12 -2.06
N PRO A 138 -14.68 -15.08 -2.70
CA PRO A 138 -15.01 -13.70 -2.40
C PRO A 138 -16.49 -13.39 -2.59
N GLU A 139 -17.01 -12.45 -1.82
CA GLU A 139 -18.35 -11.91 -2.05
C GLU A 139 -18.47 -11.32 -3.47
N GLY A 140 -19.61 -11.52 -4.11
CA GLY A 140 -19.84 -11.06 -5.49
C GLY A 140 -19.30 -11.99 -6.59
N THR A 141 -18.73 -13.14 -6.23
CA THR A 141 -18.34 -14.18 -7.19
C THR A 141 -18.68 -15.59 -6.68
N LYS A 142 -18.74 -16.55 -7.61
CA LYS A 142 -18.89 -17.99 -7.32
C LYS A 142 -17.59 -18.77 -7.53
N LYS A 143 -16.52 -18.07 -7.93
CA LYS A 143 -15.22 -18.68 -8.22
C LYS A 143 -14.35 -18.69 -6.97
N ALA A 144 -13.70 -19.81 -6.71
CA ALA A 144 -12.68 -19.91 -5.66
C ALA A 144 -11.34 -19.33 -6.15
N TYR A 145 -10.65 -18.63 -5.27
CA TYR A 145 -9.34 -18.03 -5.49
C TYR A 145 -8.35 -18.52 -4.46
N SER A 146 -7.08 -18.66 -4.86
CA SER A 146 -5.99 -19.02 -3.96
C SER A 146 -5.68 -17.85 -3.03
N VAL A 147 -5.75 -18.08 -1.72
CA VAL A 147 -5.41 -17.09 -0.69
C VAL A 147 -3.93 -16.69 -0.83
N LYS A 148 -3.07 -17.68 -1.06
CA LYS A 148 -1.64 -17.49 -1.30
C LYS A 148 -1.36 -16.59 -2.52
N GLU A 149 -2.05 -16.79 -3.65
CA GLU A 149 -1.85 -15.96 -4.84
C GLU A 149 -2.29 -14.51 -4.62
N LEU A 150 -3.38 -14.29 -3.87
CA LEU A 150 -3.84 -12.94 -3.52
C LEU A 150 -2.86 -12.22 -2.59
N LEU A 151 -2.36 -12.92 -1.56
CA LEU A 151 -1.36 -12.35 -0.62
C LEU A 151 0.00 -12.12 -1.28
N ALA A 152 0.42 -12.98 -2.22
CA ALA A 152 1.63 -12.78 -3.00
C ALA A 152 1.62 -11.48 -3.82
N GLY A 153 0.44 -10.89 -4.04
CA GLY A 153 0.32 -9.56 -4.63
C GLY A 153 0.88 -8.44 -3.76
N VAL A 154 0.91 -8.59 -2.43
CA VAL A 154 1.31 -7.53 -1.48
C VAL A 154 2.46 -7.93 -0.55
N HIS A 155 2.75 -9.23 -0.38
CA HIS A 155 3.88 -9.73 0.39
C HIS A 155 5.16 -9.74 -0.44
N PHE A 156 6.29 -9.48 0.21
CA PHE A 156 7.59 -9.42 -0.45
C PHE A 156 8.03 -10.78 -0.95
N ASP A 157 8.72 -10.81 -2.08
CA ASP A 157 9.25 -12.06 -2.65
C ASP A 157 10.51 -12.52 -1.90
N SER A 158 11.21 -11.59 -1.24
CA SER A 158 12.40 -11.89 -0.46
C SER A 158 12.51 -11.01 0.79
N GLN A 159 13.38 -11.45 1.72
CA GLN A 159 13.71 -10.66 2.90
C GLN A 159 14.38 -9.33 2.52
N SER A 160 15.19 -9.31 1.46
CA SER A 160 15.89 -8.11 1.01
C SER A 160 14.95 -7.00 0.53
N GLU A 161 13.82 -7.35 -0.09
CA GLU A 161 12.79 -6.37 -0.45
C GLU A 161 12.18 -5.73 0.80
N GLY A 162 11.88 -6.54 1.82
CA GLY A 162 11.39 -6.06 3.10
C GLY A 162 12.38 -5.16 3.82
N GLU A 163 13.66 -5.54 3.83
CA GLU A 163 14.74 -4.73 4.40
C GLU A 163 14.94 -3.42 3.62
N LYS A 164 14.86 -3.47 2.28
CA LYS A 164 14.93 -2.27 1.44
C LYS A 164 13.77 -1.32 1.75
N MET A 165 12.54 -1.84 1.85
CA MET A 165 11.37 -1.04 2.21
C MET A 165 11.57 -0.36 3.56
N ILE A 166 11.98 -1.12 4.57
CA ILE A 166 12.26 -0.63 5.92
C ILE A 166 13.32 0.49 5.90
N ALA A 167 14.42 0.29 5.16
CA ALA A 167 15.49 1.28 5.07
C ALA A 167 15.03 2.57 4.38
N LEU A 168 14.17 2.47 3.36
CA LEU A 168 13.58 3.63 2.68
C LEU A 168 12.59 4.37 3.57
N ALA A 169 11.69 3.65 4.28
CA ALA A 169 10.76 4.26 5.23
C ALA A 169 11.47 5.03 6.35
N ASP A 170 12.60 4.50 6.84
CA ASP A 170 13.46 5.21 7.79
C ASP A 170 14.18 6.43 7.14
N GLY A 171 14.62 6.30 5.89
CA GLY A 171 15.32 7.33 5.14
C GLY A 171 14.44 8.54 4.80
N GLU A 172 13.20 8.31 4.36
CA GLU A 172 12.19 9.35 4.09
C GLU A 172 11.89 10.21 5.33
N ARG A 173 12.07 9.64 6.53
CA ARG A 173 11.90 10.34 7.81
C ARG A 173 13.15 11.09 8.26
N LYS A 174 14.30 10.81 7.64
CA LYS A 174 15.65 11.21 8.08
C LYS A 174 16.39 12.05 7.05
N THR A 175 15.75 13.11 6.56
CA THR A 175 16.45 14.33 6.11
C THR A 175 17.12 15.05 7.32
N GLY A 176 17.85 14.28 8.14
CA GLY A 176 18.47 14.62 9.41
C GLY A 176 18.92 13.35 10.20
N ALA A 177 20.18 12.94 10.05
CA ALA A 177 20.96 12.02 10.91
C ALA A 177 20.87 10.45 10.75
N MET A 178 21.86 9.94 10.02
CA MET A 178 22.76 8.76 10.19
C MET A 178 22.28 7.40 10.79
N ASN A 179 22.31 6.37 9.93
CA ASN A 179 23.14 5.14 9.93
C ASN A 179 23.14 4.07 11.07
N ARG A 180 22.14 3.94 11.94
CA ARG A 180 22.08 2.79 12.90
C ARG A 180 20.72 2.06 13.04
N LEU A 181 19.79 2.19 12.09
CA LEU A 181 18.40 1.75 12.32
C LEU A 181 17.90 0.53 11.53
N ALA A 182 18.43 0.27 10.32
CA ALA A 182 17.97 -0.86 9.50
C ALA A 182 18.01 -2.21 10.25
N THR A 183 19.00 -2.42 11.12
CA THR A 183 19.20 -3.66 11.88
C THR A 183 18.09 -3.94 12.92
N GLY A 184 17.39 -2.93 13.44
CA GLY A 184 16.37 -3.10 14.48
C GLY A 184 14.98 -3.42 13.95
N LEU A 185 14.71 -3.07 12.68
CA LEU A 185 13.40 -3.20 12.05
C LEU A 185 13.24 -4.53 11.30
N SER A 186 14.31 -5.27 11.03
CA SER A 186 14.24 -6.63 10.47
C SER A 186 13.34 -7.58 11.27
N ARG A 187 13.10 -7.30 12.57
CA ARG A 187 12.17 -8.06 13.43
C ARG A 187 10.71 -8.05 12.97
N TYR A 188 10.33 -7.13 12.08
CA TYR A 188 8.97 -7.05 11.53
C TYR A 188 8.79 -7.90 10.27
N LEU A 189 9.86 -8.50 9.76
CA LEU A 189 9.83 -9.44 8.66
C LEU A 189 9.64 -10.84 9.22
N GLU A 190 8.57 -11.49 8.79
CA GLU A 190 8.22 -12.84 9.16
C GLU A 190 8.20 -13.69 7.88
N VAL A 191 9.05 -14.72 7.82
CA VAL A 191 8.99 -15.72 6.75
C VAL A 191 7.87 -16.70 7.11
N ASN A 192 6.85 -16.79 6.27
CA ASN A 192 5.74 -17.72 6.48
C ASN A 192 5.82 -18.88 5.46
N PRO A 193 5.96 -20.14 5.89
CA PRO A 193 5.99 -21.29 4.98
C PRO A 193 4.68 -21.51 4.20
N GLU A 194 3.53 -21.14 4.78
CA GLU A 194 2.21 -21.33 4.17
C GLU A 194 1.90 -20.24 3.14
N VAL A 195 2.49 -19.06 3.32
CA VAL A 195 2.38 -17.93 2.38
C VAL A 195 3.77 -17.66 1.80
N PHE A 196 4.07 -18.26 0.64
CA PHE A 196 5.38 -18.09 0.00
C PHE A 196 5.73 -16.61 -0.13
N GLY A 197 6.82 -16.20 0.51
CA GLY A 197 7.29 -14.82 0.58
C GLY A 197 7.64 -14.40 2.01
N VAL A 198 7.87 -13.11 2.17
CA VAL A 198 8.13 -12.46 3.47
C VAL A 198 6.95 -11.57 3.82
N LYS A 199 6.20 -11.98 4.84
CA LYS A 199 5.12 -11.19 5.44
C LYS A 199 5.77 -10.08 6.24
N LEU A 200 5.27 -8.87 6.10
CA LEU A 200 5.63 -7.77 6.98
C LEU A 200 4.51 -7.55 7.99
N ASN A 201 4.88 -7.47 9.25
CA ASN A 201 3.96 -7.09 10.31
C ASN A 201 3.73 -5.56 10.30
N PHE A 202 2.94 -5.09 9.33
CA PHE A 202 2.66 -3.68 9.10
C PHE A 202 2.09 -2.98 10.35
N ASN A 203 1.25 -3.67 11.14
CA ASN A 203 0.68 -3.10 12.37
C ASN A 203 1.78 -2.79 13.38
N ASN A 204 2.61 -3.78 13.72
CA ASN A 204 3.67 -3.60 14.70
C ASN A 204 4.78 -2.64 14.22
N LEU A 205 5.10 -2.67 12.92
CA LEU A 205 6.03 -1.72 12.31
C LEU A 205 5.49 -0.30 12.43
N PHE A 206 4.24 -0.08 11.99
CA PHE A 206 3.60 1.22 12.01
C PHE A 206 3.48 1.80 13.43
N ASP A 207 3.09 0.99 14.41
CA ASP A 207 2.99 1.42 15.81
C ASP A 207 4.35 1.86 16.39
N ASP A 208 5.43 1.14 16.09
CA ASP A 208 6.78 1.52 16.54
C ASP A 208 7.26 2.79 15.83
N LEU A 209 6.93 2.92 14.55
CA LEU A 209 7.19 4.12 13.77
C LEU A 209 6.45 5.35 14.30
N LEU A 210 5.21 5.22 14.78
CA LEU A 210 4.45 6.31 15.38
C LEU A 210 4.91 6.67 16.80
N LYS A 211 5.24 5.68 17.64
CA LYS A 211 5.72 5.93 19.02
C LYS A 211 6.97 6.81 19.05
N ARG A 212 7.79 6.75 17.99
CA ARG A 212 9.01 7.55 17.86
C ARG A 212 8.77 9.01 17.50
N GLU A 213 7.60 9.38 16.96
CA GLU A 213 7.25 10.79 16.67
C GLU A 213 6.78 11.55 17.91
N LYS A 214 6.32 10.85 18.96
CA LYS A 214 5.83 11.46 20.21
C LYS A 214 6.93 11.66 21.27
N LYS A 215 8.19 11.35 20.96
CA LYS A 215 9.36 11.55 21.83
C LYS A 215 10.24 12.65 21.27
#